data_AF-A0A7W4J7K7-F1
#
_entry.id   AF-A0A7W4J7K7-F1
#
_cell.length_a   1.000
_cell.length_b   1.000
_cell.length_c   1.000
_cell.angle_alpha   90.00
_cell.angle_beta   90.00
_cell.angle_gamma   90.00
#
_symmetry.space_group_name_H-M   'P 1'
#
loop_
_entity.id
_entity.type
_entity.pdbx_description
1 polymer ?
#
loop_
_entity_poly.entity_id
_entity_poly.type
_entity_poly.pdbx_seq_one_letter_code
_entity_poly.pdbx_strand_id
1 'polypeptide(L)'
;MARDRASPALLSAQAAIDGAPDARLAGYLNFCITNALAAHETATPLLDGLIRKTGAVRRDHSGNVDYAYGTAGVLHSETASVMRLTDFDIPERRALCDRATKKAGAPS
;
A
#
# COMPACT_ATOMS: atom_id res chain seq x y z
N MET A 1 -0.15 25.21 -20.53
CA MET A 1 0.48 24.36 -19.48
C MET A 1 -0.57 24.10 -18.41
N ALA A 2 -1.33 23.01 -18.54
CA ALA A 2 -2.27 22.60 -17.50
C ALA A 2 -1.47 21.94 -16.38
N ARG A 3 -1.59 22.45 -15.15
CA ARG A 3 -1.10 21.73 -13.98
C ARG A 3 -1.93 20.45 -13.88
N ASP A 4 -1.27 19.29 -14.01
CA ASP A 4 -1.81 17.98 -13.64
C ASP A 4 -2.33 18.07 -12.21
N ARG A 5 -3.63 18.30 -12.05
CA ARG A 5 -4.30 18.09 -10.76
C ARG A 5 -4.61 16.61 -10.71
N ALA A 6 -3.97 15.90 -9.76
CA ALA A 6 -4.35 14.54 -9.41
C ALA A 6 -5.88 14.45 -9.31
N SER A 7 -6.46 13.40 -9.91
CA SER A 7 -7.89 13.18 -9.84
C SER A 7 -8.34 13.07 -8.36
N PRO A 8 -9.58 13.46 -8.01
CA PRO A 8 -10.08 13.30 -6.65
C PRO A 8 -9.92 11.86 -6.13
N ALA A 9 -10.12 10.87 -7.00
CA ALA A 9 -9.90 9.46 -6.69
C ALA A 9 -8.45 9.15 -6.30
N LEU A 10 -7.47 9.68 -7.06
CA LEU A 10 -6.06 9.48 -6.77
C LEU A 10 -5.65 10.12 -5.43
N LEU A 11 -6.20 11.30 -5.11
CA LEU A 11 -5.98 11.96 -3.82
C LEU A 11 -6.57 11.14 -2.66
N SER A 12 -7.78 10.61 -2.82
CA SER A 12 -8.40 9.72 -1.83
C SER A 12 -7.59 8.43 -1.64
N ALA A 13 -7.04 7.85 -2.71
CA ALA A 13 -6.17 6.67 -2.63
C ALA A 13 -4.87 6.96 -1.89
N GLN A 14 -4.23 8.11 -2.16
CA GLN A 14 -3.05 8.55 -1.42
C GLN A 14 -3.35 8.70 0.08
N ALA A 15 -4.47 9.34 0.42
CA ALA A 15 -4.91 9.48 1.81
C ALA A 15 -5.20 8.13 2.48
N ALA A 16 -5.78 7.16 1.76
CA ALA A 16 -6.00 5.81 2.27
C ALA A 16 -4.68 5.09 2.55
N ILE A 17 -3.64 5.26 1.72
CA ILE A 17 -2.29 4.74 1.96
C ILE A 17 -1.67 5.41 3.19
N ASP A 18 -1.79 6.74 3.29
CA ASP A 18 -1.25 7.53 4.39
C ASP A 18 -1.92 7.23 5.75
N GLY A 19 -3.22 6.93 5.74
CA GLY A 19 -3.96 6.52 6.93
C GLY A 19 -3.88 5.04 7.28
N ALA A 20 -3.34 4.20 6.38
CA ALA A 20 -3.34 2.75 6.59
C ALA A 20 -2.50 2.33 7.81
N PRO A 21 -2.98 1.37 8.63
CA PRO A 21 -2.17 0.77 9.69
C PRO A 21 -0.98 0.03 9.09
N ASP A 22 0.09 -0.13 9.87
CA ASP A 22 1.36 -0.73 9.41
C ASP A 22 1.19 -2.13 8.78
N ALA A 23 0.27 -2.94 9.30
CA ALA A 23 -0.02 -4.26 8.74
C ALA A 23 -0.63 -4.16 7.33
N ARG A 24 -1.51 -3.18 7.10
CA ARG A 24 -2.10 -2.91 5.78
C ARG A 24 -1.07 -2.30 4.84
N LEU A 25 -0.19 -1.44 5.35
CA LEU A 25 0.94 -0.89 4.59
C LEU A 25 1.90 -2.00 4.13
N ALA A 26 2.20 -2.98 4.98
CA ALA A 26 2.95 -4.17 4.59
C ALA A 26 2.24 -4.93 3.45
N GLY A 27 0.91 -5.06 3.52
CA GLY A 27 0.13 -5.64 2.44
C GLY A 27 0.27 -4.86 1.12
N TYR A 28 0.22 -3.52 1.16
CA TYR A 28 0.42 -2.70 -0.05
C TYR A 28 1.83 -2.89 -0.65
N LEU A 29 2.87 -2.98 0.18
CA LEU A 29 4.22 -3.29 -0.33
C LEU A 29 4.27 -4.66 -1.00
N ASN A 30 3.63 -5.67 -0.42
CA ASN A 30 3.52 -7.00 -1.02
C ASN A 30 2.81 -6.95 -2.39
N PHE A 31 1.69 -6.22 -2.49
CA PHE A 31 1.03 -5.96 -3.77
C PHE A 31 1.97 -5.30 -4.77
N CYS A 32 2.66 -4.23 -4.37
CA CYS A 32 3.52 -3.47 -5.26
C CYS A 32 4.74 -4.27 -5.76
N ILE A 33 5.34 -5.09 -4.91
CA ILE A 33 6.47 -5.96 -5.27
C ILE A 33 6.00 -7.06 -6.24
N THR A 34 4.93 -7.78 -5.89
CA THR A 34 4.42 -8.90 -6.68
C THR A 34 3.91 -8.48 -8.07
N ASN A 35 3.51 -7.22 -8.23
CA ASN A 35 3.09 -6.65 -9.51
C ASN A 35 4.19 -5.88 -10.26
N ALA A 36 5.46 -5.93 -9.79
CA ALA A 36 6.59 -5.20 -10.39
C ALA A 36 6.36 -3.66 -10.49
N LEU A 37 5.66 -3.11 -9.50
CA LEU A 37 5.36 -1.69 -9.37
C LEU A 37 6.31 -0.98 -8.38
N ALA A 38 6.96 -1.73 -7.49
CA ALA A 38 8.06 -1.28 -6.65
C ALA A 38 9.30 -2.15 -6.89
N ALA A 39 10.49 -1.58 -6.75
CA ALA A 39 11.74 -2.32 -6.89
C ALA A 39 11.91 -3.29 -5.72
N HIS A 40 12.12 -4.58 -6.04
CA HIS A 40 12.22 -5.64 -5.04
C HIS A 40 13.30 -5.36 -3.99
N GLU A 41 14.51 -4.98 -4.42
CA GLU A 41 15.66 -4.75 -3.53
C GLU A 41 15.41 -3.64 -2.49
N THR A 42 14.64 -2.62 -2.84
CA THR A 42 14.37 -1.49 -1.94
C THR A 42 13.11 -1.69 -1.11
N ALA A 43 12.07 -2.32 -1.66
CA ALA A 43 10.79 -2.48 -0.99
C ALA A 43 10.75 -3.72 -0.06
N THR A 44 11.46 -4.80 -0.39
CA THR A 44 11.43 -6.04 0.41
C THR A 44 11.95 -5.83 1.85
N PRO A 45 13.06 -5.13 2.10
CA PRO A 45 13.51 -4.85 3.48
C PRO A 45 12.48 -4.06 4.31
N LEU A 46 11.74 -3.14 3.67
CA LEU A 46 10.67 -2.37 4.32
C LEU A 46 9.47 -3.26 4.66
N LEU A 47 9.07 -4.13 3.71
CA LEU A 47 8.04 -5.14 3.92
C LEU A 47 8.37 -6.04 5.11
N ASP A 48 9.58 -6.60 5.14
CA ASP A 48 10.03 -7.49 6.22
C ASP A 48 10.05 -6.78 7.57
N GLY A 49 10.47 -5.51 7.59
CA GLY A 49 10.43 -4.66 8.78
C GLY A 49 9.01 -4.51 9.34
N LEU A 50 8.05 -4.17 8.48
CA LEU A 50 6.65 -4.03 8.88
C LEU A 50 6.02 -5.37 9.29
N ILE A 51 6.35 -6.48 8.62
CA ILE A 51 5.88 -7.82 9.00
C ILE A 51 6.37 -8.18 10.41
N ARG A 52 7.65 -7.94 10.71
CA ARG A 52 8.19 -8.19 12.07
C ARG A 52 7.55 -7.29 13.12
N LYS A 53 7.36 -6.00 12.81
CA LYS A 53 6.75 -5.01 13.72
C LYS A 53 5.32 -5.37 14.09
N THR A 54 4.54 -5.87 13.14
CA THR A 54 3.08 -6.03 13.28
C THR A 54 2.63 -7.46 13.49
N GLY A 55 3.52 -8.45 13.27
CA GLY A 55 3.12 -9.85 13.18
C GLY A 55 2.13 -10.11 12.04
N ALA A 56 2.25 -9.37 10.92
CA ALA A 56 1.33 -9.49 9.78
C ALA A 56 1.27 -10.90 9.18
N VAL A 57 2.38 -11.64 9.23
CA VAL A 57 2.48 -13.04 8.81
C VAL A 57 2.82 -13.87 10.05
N ARG A 58 1.81 -14.51 10.65
CA ARG A 58 1.97 -15.28 11.89
C ARG A 58 2.36 -16.72 11.57
N ARG A 59 3.18 -17.32 12.46
CA ARG A 59 3.63 -18.71 12.32
C ARG A 59 2.55 -19.74 12.64
N ASP A 60 1.47 -19.32 13.31
CA ASP A 60 0.33 -20.17 13.68
C ASP A 60 -0.70 -20.34 12.54
N HIS A 61 -0.33 -19.93 11.32
CA HIS A 61 -1.19 -19.93 10.13
C HIS A 61 -2.45 -19.05 10.22
N SER A 62 -2.61 -18.27 11.30
CA SER A 62 -3.63 -17.24 11.35
C SER A 62 -3.20 -16.01 10.53
N GLY A 63 -4.13 -15.46 9.75
CA GLY A 63 -3.86 -14.30 8.91
C GLY A 63 -4.13 -12.98 9.63
N ASN A 64 -3.35 -11.95 9.33
CA ASN A 64 -3.71 -10.58 9.66
C ASN A 64 -4.62 -10.01 8.56
N VAL A 65 -5.85 -9.63 8.92
CA VAL A 65 -6.87 -9.16 7.97
C VAL A 65 -6.44 -7.86 7.27
N ASP A 66 -5.78 -6.94 7.97
CA ASP A 66 -5.25 -5.72 7.38
C ASP A 66 -4.17 -6.01 6.33
N TYR A 67 -3.26 -6.94 6.63
CA TYR A 67 -2.26 -7.41 5.67
C TYR A 67 -2.89 -8.06 4.44
N ALA A 68 -3.95 -8.85 4.63
CA ALA A 68 -4.70 -9.47 3.54
C ALA A 68 -5.38 -8.42 2.64
N TYR A 69 -6.04 -7.42 3.23
CA TYR A 69 -6.64 -6.32 2.47
C TYR A 69 -5.60 -5.52 1.69
N GLY A 70 -4.46 -5.19 2.32
CA GLY A 70 -3.38 -4.50 1.65
C GLY A 70 -2.80 -5.31 0.48
N THR A 71 -2.58 -6.62 0.69
CA THR A 71 -2.09 -7.53 -0.35
C THR A 71 -3.06 -7.66 -1.53
N ALA A 72 -4.37 -7.64 -1.26
CA ALA A 72 -5.39 -7.59 -2.29
C ALA A 72 -5.51 -6.21 -3.00
N GLY A 73 -4.70 -5.23 -2.58
CA GLY A 73 -4.72 -3.87 -3.12
C GLY A 73 -5.96 -3.07 -2.75
N VAL A 74 -6.65 -3.42 -1.64
CA VAL A 74 -7.87 -2.74 -1.20
C VAL A 74 -7.52 -1.47 -0.43
N LEU A 75 -7.94 -0.33 -0.97
CA LEU A 75 -7.79 1.00 -0.37
C LEU A 75 -9.00 1.28 0.53
N HIS A 76 -8.96 0.72 1.75
CA HIS A 76 -9.99 1.01 2.74
C HIS A 76 -9.83 2.46 3.24
N SER A 77 -10.88 3.25 3.10
CA SER A 77 -11.10 4.49 3.85
C SER A 77 -12.28 4.24 4.79
N GLU A 78 -12.22 4.77 6.02
CA GLU A 78 -13.32 4.70 7.00
C GLU A 78 -14.63 5.33 6.50
N THR A 79 -14.58 6.09 5.39
CA THR A 79 -15.69 6.95 4.93
C THR A 79 -16.04 6.84 3.44
N ALA A 80 -15.39 5.96 2.66
CA ALA A 80 -15.58 5.91 1.21
C ALA A 80 -15.82 4.49 0.67
N SER A 81 -16.41 4.42 -0.53
CA SER A 81 -16.54 3.20 -1.33
C SER A 81 -15.20 2.46 -1.44
N VAL A 82 -15.24 1.12 -1.34
CA VAL A 82 -14.07 0.26 -1.44
C VAL A 82 -13.42 0.44 -2.81
N MET A 83 -12.30 1.18 -2.83
CA MET A 83 -11.46 1.39 -4.00
C MET A 83 -10.32 0.39 -4.00
N ARG A 84 -9.77 0.06 -5.17
CA ARG A 84 -8.63 -0.83 -5.31
C ARG A 84 -7.50 -0.14 -6.08
N LEU A 85 -6.26 -0.52 -5.77
CA LEU A 85 -5.09 -0.14 -6.56
C LEU A 85 -5.26 -0.52 -8.05
N THR A 86 -6.01 -1.59 -8.34
CA THR A 86 -6.28 -2.03 -9.71
C THR A 86 -7.28 -1.17 -10.48
N ASP A 87 -8.00 -0.26 -9.81
CA ASP A 87 -8.93 0.66 -10.46
C ASP A 87 -8.20 1.83 -11.14
N PHE A 88 -6.93 2.03 -10.78
CA PHE A 88 -6.04 3.04 -11.35
C PHE A 88 -5.25 2.48 -12.53
N ASP A 89 -4.90 3.37 -13.47
CA ASP A 89 -4.01 3.02 -14.56
C ASP A 89 -2.58 2.73 -14.08
N ILE A 90 -1.71 2.22 -14.96
CA ILE A 90 -0.36 1.82 -14.55
C ILE A 90 0.48 2.99 -14.01
N PRO A 91 0.53 4.18 -14.65
CA PRO A 91 1.20 5.34 -14.08
C PRO A 91 0.72 5.73 -12.68
N GLU A 92 -0.60 5.84 -12.47
CA GLU A 92 -1.18 6.20 -11.17
C GLU A 92 -0.90 5.13 -10.12
N ARG A 93 -1.00 3.85 -10.49
CA ARG A 93 -0.70 2.72 -9.60
C ARG A 93 0.77 2.69 -9.19
N ARG A 94 1.70 3.02 -10.09
CA ARG A 94 3.12 3.20 -9.74
C ARG A 94 3.31 4.34 -8.75
N ALA A 95 2.66 5.48 -8.96
CA ALA A 95 2.73 6.61 -8.04
C ALA A 95 2.19 6.27 -6.63
N LEU A 96 1.12 5.47 -6.56
CA LEU A 96 0.58 4.95 -5.30
C LEU A 96 1.55 3.97 -4.61
N CYS A 97 2.21 3.08 -5.37
CA CYS A 97 3.25 2.20 -4.85
C CYS A 97 4.50 2.96 -4.35
N ASP A 98 4.89 4.02 -5.04
CA ASP A 98 5.96 4.91 -4.58
C ASP A 98 5.57 5.61 -3.27
N ARG A 99 4.30 6.01 -3.12
CA ARG A 99 3.79 6.59 -1.87
C ARG A 99 3.84 5.59 -0.73
N ALA A 100 3.40 4.35 -0.94
CA ALA A 100 3.47 3.29 0.06
C ALA A 100 4.92 3.00 0.49
N THR A 101 5.84 2.94 -0.47
CA THR A 101 7.28 2.74 -0.21
C THR A 101 7.86 3.90 0.61
N LYS A 102 7.56 5.15 0.24
CA LYS A 102 7.99 6.34 0.99
C LYS A 102 7.46 6.37 2.41
N LYS A 103 6.18 6.05 2.61
CA LYS A 103 5.57 5.95 3.94
C LYS A 103 6.27 4.90 4.79
N ALA A 104 6.51 3.71 4.23
CA ALA A 104 7.15 2.61 4.96
C ALA A 104 8.61 2.92 5.36
N GLY A 105 9.30 3.75 4.58
CA GLY A 105 10.65 4.22 4.89
C GLY A 105 10.72 5.44 5.82
N ALA A 106 9.60 6.05 6.19
CA ALA A 106 9.58 7.18 7.11
C ALA A 106 9.84 6.71 8.57
N PRO A 107 10.59 7.48 9.38
CA PRO A 107 10.73 7.18 10.79
C PRO A 107 9.34 7.17 11.47
N SER A 108 9.09 6.14 12.29
CA SER A 108 7.84 5.97 13.05
C SER A 108 7.73 6.95 14.21
#